data_AF-A0A7X7D3E1-F1
#
_entry.id   AF-A0A7X7D3E1-F1
#
_cell.length_a   1.000
_cell.length_b   1.000
_cell.length_c   1.000
_cell.angle_alpha   90.00
_cell.angle_beta   90.00
_cell.angle_gamma   90.00
#
_symmetry.space_group_name_H-M   'P 1'
#
loop_
_entity.id
_entity.type
_entity.pdbx_description
1 polymer ?
#
loop_
_entity_poly.entity_id
_entity_poly.type
_entity_poly.pdbx_seq_one_letter_code
_entity_poly.pdbx_strand_id
1 'polypeptide(L)'
;MSAYVQDLMAAEAMAVLDALGDHARHVLWPDELPYRLDMLNGVIGHRQVTDAYLADQARVRGGRLATFDRGLAALHRDVVDLLTT
;
A
#
# COMPACT_ATOMS: atom_id res chain seq x y z
N MET A 1 -17.07 -21.90 20.19
CA MET A 1 -15.92 -21.18 20.79
C MET A 1 -14.98 -20.61 19.73
N SER A 2 -14.51 -21.39 18.74
CA SER A 2 -13.53 -20.91 17.73
C SER A 2 -14.07 -19.84 16.77
N ALA A 3 -15.28 -20.00 16.22
CA ALA A 3 -15.88 -19.00 15.31
C ALA A 3 -16.12 -17.64 15.99
N TYR A 4 -16.62 -17.66 17.23
CA TYR A 4 -16.83 -16.43 18.03
C TYR A 4 -15.54 -15.63 18.26
N VAL A 5 -14.40 -16.32 18.48
CA VAL A 5 -13.10 -15.65 18.61
C VAL A 5 -12.64 -15.09 17.26
N GLN A 6 -12.87 -15.79 16.14
CA GLN A 6 -12.56 -15.26 14.81
C GLN A 6 -13.39 -14.02 14.48
N ASP A 7 -14.68 -14.02 14.83
CA ASP A 7 -15.58 -12.88 14.62
C ASP A 7 -15.14 -11.66 15.45
N LEU A 8 -14.68 -11.87 16.68
CA LEU A 8 -14.13 -10.80 17.53
C LEU A 8 -12.85 -10.21 16.94
N MET A 9 -11.94 -11.05 16.45
CA MET A 9 -10.70 -10.61 15.80
C MET A 9 -10.98 -9.84 14.50
N ALA A 10 -12.00 -10.25 13.74
CA ALA A 10 -12.45 -9.53 12.56
C ALA A 10 -13.03 -8.15 12.93
N ALA A 11 -13.83 -8.07 14.00
CA ALA A 11 -14.38 -6.81 14.47
C ALA A 11 -13.29 -5.84 14.97
N GLU A 12 -12.30 -6.36 15.70
CA GLU A 12 -11.13 -5.57 16.14
C GLU A 12 -10.31 -5.06 14.95
N ALA A 13 -10.07 -5.91 13.94
CA ALA A 13 -9.39 -5.50 12.71
C ALA A 13 -10.16 -4.41 11.96
N MET A 14 -11.49 -4.52 11.86
CA MET A 14 -12.34 -3.50 11.25
C MET A 14 -12.28 -2.18 12.02
N ALA A 15 -12.32 -2.21 13.36
CA ALA A 15 -12.20 -0.99 14.16
C ALA A 15 -10.87 -0.26 13.93
N VAL A 16 -9.77 -0.99 13.72
CA VAL A 16 -8.47 -0.40 13.36
C VAL A 16 -8.51 0.22 11.96
N LEU A 17 -9.12 -0.46 10.98
CA LEU A 17 -9.26 0.07 9.62
C LEU A 17 -10.13 1.33 9.57
N ASP A 18 -11.26 1.34 10.29
CA ASP A 18 -12.14 2.50 10.40
C ASP A 18 -11.39 3.68 11.01
N ALA A 19 -10.66 3.45 12.11
CA ALA A 19 -9.86 4.50 12.74
C ALA A 19 -8.76 5.07 11.81
N LEU A 20 -8.16 4.23 10.96
CA LEU A 20 -7.19 4.68 9.95
C LEU A 20 -7.85 5.44 8.80
N GLY A 21 -9.02 4.99 8.34
CA GLY A 21 -9.79 5.60 7.26
C GLY A 21 -10.38 6.95 7.63
N ASP A 22 -10.87 7.10 8.87
CA ASP A 22 -11.54 8.30 9.37
C ASP A 22 -10.55 9.34 9.93
N HIS A 23 -9.26 9.01 10.03
CA HIS A 23 -8.27 9.92 10.58
C HIS A 23 -8.15 11.18 9.70
N ALA A 24 -8.38 12.37 10.26
CA ALA A 24 -8.46 13.64 9.50
C ALA A 24 -7.22 14.04 8.67
N ARG A 25 -6.07 13.40 8.91
CA ARG A 25 -4.83 13.58 8.11
C ARG A 25 -4.70 12.58 6.95
N HIS A 26 -5.59 11.61 6.84
CA HIS A 26 -5.55 10.57 5.82
C HIS A 26 -6.59 10.86 4.73
N VAL A 27 -6.24 10.49 3.51
CA VAL A 27 -7.15 10.49 2.37
C VAL A 27 -7.00 9.14 1.70
N LEU A 28 -8.11 8.42 1.54
CA LEU A 28 -8.12 7.17 0.78
C LEU A 28 -8.06 7.50 -0.72
N TRP A 29 -7.03 7.01 -1.41
CA TRP A 29 -6.96 7.12 -2.86
C TRP A 29 -7.71 5.96 -3.51
N PRO A 30 -8.70 6.23 -4.37
CA PRO A 30 -9.43 5.18 -5.07
C PRO A 30 -8.53 4.47 -6.10
N ASP A 31 -8.82 3.20 -6.34
CA ASP A 31 -8.18 2.41 -7.39
C ASP A 31 -8.75 2.77 -8.76
N GLU A 32 -8.14 3.77 -9.41
CA GLU A 32 -8.58 4.29 -10.70
C GLU A 32 -7.53 4.14 -11.79
N LEU A 33 -6.32 3.71 -11.45
CA LEU A 33 -5.22 3.63 -12.40
C LEU A 33 -5.28 2.30 -13.16
N PRO A 34 -5.34 2.33 -14.51
CA PRO A 34 -5.24 1.11 -15.28
C PRO A 34 -3.82 0.53 -15.12
N TYR A 35 -3.73 -0.79 -14.97
CA TYR A 35 -2.45 -1.47 -15.06
C TYR A 35 -1.89 -1.31 -16.47
N ARG A 36 -0.64 -0.83 -16.55
CA ARG A 36 0.09 -0.69 -17.80
C ARG A 36 1.37 -1.52 -17.75
N LEU A 37 1.84 -1.98 -18.90
CA LEU A 37 3.04 -2.83 -18.96
C LEU A 37 4.30 -2.09 -18.48
N ASP A 38 4.39 -0.78 -18.73
CA ASP A 38 5.51 0.05 -18.29
C ASP A 38 5.57 0.24 -16.77
N MET A 39 4.44 0.19 -16.08
CA MET A 39 4.37 0.14 -14.60
C MET A 39 5.09 -1.09 -14.04
N LEU A 40 5.07 -2.21 -14.76
CA LEU A 40 5.64 -3.48 -14.34
C LEU A 40 7.13 -3.62 -14.69
N ASN A 41 7.76 -2.58 -15.23
CA ASN A 41 9.19 -2.58 -15.52
C ASN A 41 10.00 -2.82 -14.23
N GLY A 42 10.84 -3.85 -14.24
CA GLY A 42 11.65 -4.24 -13.08
C GLY A 42 10.92 -5.13 -12.06
N VAL A 43 9.64 -5.45 -12.26
CA VAL A 43 8.95 -6.51 -11.52
C VAL A 43 9.53 -7.87 -11.92
N ILE A 44 10.12 -8.56 -10.95
CA ILE A 44 10.76 -9.87 -11.14
C ILE A 44 9.77 -11.00 -10.86
N GLY A 45 8.76 -10.75 -10.01
CA GLY A 45 7.75 -11.75 -9.69
C GLY A 45 6.42 -11.16 -9.26
N HIS A 46 5.36 -11.97 -9.34
CA HIS A 46 3.97 -11.56 -9.12
C HIS A 46 3.70 -10.87 -7.77
N ARG A 47 4.55 -11.09 -6.75
CA ARG A 47 4.43 -10.46 -5.43
C ARG A 47 4.71 -8.95 -5.43
N GLN A 48 5.37 -8.42 -6.46
CA GLN A 48 5.74 -7.00 -6.56
C GLN A 48 4.75 -6.18 -7.39
N VAL A 49 3.68 -6.81 -7.92
CA VAL A 49 2.69 -6.11 -8.78
C VAL A 49 1.95 -5.02 -8.00
N THR A 50 1.60 -5.29 -6.74
CA THR A 50 0.97 -4.29 -5.85
C THR A 50 1.93 -3.15 -5.55
N ASP A 51 3.20 -3.46 -5.28
CA ASP A 51 4.23 -2.45 -5.01
C ASP A 51 4.42 -1.50 -6.20
N ALA A 52 4.48 -2.06 -7.41
CA ALA A 52 4.59 -1.30 -8.65
C ALA A 52 3.37 -0.38 -8.85
N TYR A 53 2.17 -0.89 -8.55
CA TYR A 53 0.93 -0.11 -8.59
C TYR A 53 0.96 1.05 -7.59
N LEU A 54 1.33 0.82 -6.34
CA LEU A 54 1.41 1.86 -5.31
C LEU A 54 2.44 2.94 -5.66
N ALA A 55 3.59 2.53 -6.22
CA ALA A 55 4.61 3.47 -6.68
C ALA A 55 4.08 4.34 -7.84
N ASP A 56 3.37 3.77 -8.81
CA ASP A 56 2.78 4.55 -9.90
C ASP A 56 1.64 5.45 -9.45
N GLN A 57 0.81 4.98 -8.50
CA GLN A 57 -0.24 5.79 -7.88
C GLN A 57 0.34 7.03 -7.19
N ALA A 58 1.45 6.87 -6.46
CA ALA A 58 2.16 7.99 -5.86
C ALA A 58 2.71 8.95 -6.93
N ARG A 59 3.29 8.44 -8.03
CA ARG A 59 3.80 9.28 -9.14
C ARG A 59 2.71 10.14 -9.76
N VAL A 60 1.58 9.53 -10.15
CA VAL A 60 0.48 10.23 -10.83
C VAL A 60 -0.14 11.31 -9.93
N ARG A 61 -0.19 11.06 -8.62
CA ARG A 61 -0.79 12.00 -7.65
C ARG A 61 0.21 13.02 -7.09
N GLY A 62 1.48 12.97 -7.52
CA GLY A 62 2.55 13.84 -6.99
C GLY A 62 2.86 13.57 -5.51
N GLY A 63 2.51 12.38 -5.02
CA GLY A 63 2.78 11.93 -3.66
C GLY A 63 4.10 11.16 -3.54
N ARG A 64 4.34 10.61 -2.35
CA ARG A 64 5.47 9.72 -2.07
C ARG A 64 4.96 8.51 -1.30
N LEU A 65 5.57 7.36 -1.53
CA LEU A 65 5.22 6.12 -0.84
C LEU A 65 6.24 5.87 0.28
N ALA A 66 5.81 5.90 1.52
CA ALA A 66 6.64 5.53 2.66
C ALA A 66 6.58 4.02 2.90
N THR A 67 7.72 3.36 3.12
CA THR A 67 7.77 1.90 3.31
C THR A 67 8.88 1.48 4.28
N PHE A 68 8.72 0.31 4.89
CA PHE A 68 9.80 -0.41 5.60
C PHE A 68 10.48 -1.47 4.72
N ASP A 69 9.98 -1.70 3.50
CA ASP A 69 10.54 -2.66 2.55
C ASP A 69 11.71 -2.04 1.77
N ARG A 70 12.91 -2.58 2.01
CA ARG A 70 14.14 -2.13 1.35
C ARG A 70 14.18 -2.44 -0.14
N GLY A 71 13.56 -3.53 -0.58
CA GLY A 71 13.51 -3.93 -1.99
C GLY A 71 12.64 -2.97 -2.79
N LEU A 72 11.45 -2.65 -2.27
CA LEU A 72 10.55 -1.65 -2.85
C LEU A 72 11.21 -0.28 -2.94
N ALA A 73 11.82 0.20 -1.85
CA ALA A 73 12.54 1.47 -1.84
C ALA A 73 13.73 1.49 -2.81
N ALA A 74 14.45 0.36 -2.94
CA ALA A 74 15.57 0.25 -3.86
C ALA A 74 15.16 0.23 -5.34
N LEU A 75 13.98 -0.33 -5.64
CA LEU A 75 13.44 -0.45 -7.00
C LEU A 75 12.78 0.85 -7.49
N HIS A 76 12.10 1.58 -6.61
CA HIS A 76 11.32 2.78 -6.94
C HIS A 76 11.84 4.04 -6.22
N ARG A 77 13.17 4.26 -6.26
CA ARG A 77 13.89 5.33 -5.52
C ARG A 77 13.41 6.75 -5.82
N ASP A 78 12.79 6.96 -6.97
CA ASP A 78 12.27 8.25 -7.40
C ASP A 78 11.05 8.69 -6.58
N VAL A 79 10.24 7.74 -6.10
CA VAL A 79 8.94 8.01 -5.47
C VAL A 79 8.77 7.37 -4.08
N VAL A 80 9.65 6.45 -3.69
CA VAL A 80 9.56 5.70 -2.43
C VAL A 80 10.59 6.18 -1.41
N ASP A 81 10.13 6.43 -0.17
CA ASP A 81 10.96 6.72 0.99
C ASP A 81 11.05 5.50 1.92
N LEU A 82 12.28 5.07 2.23
CA LEU A 82 12.51 4.04 3.24
C LEU A 82 12.45 4.67 4.63
N LEU A 83 11.52 4.19 5.47
CA LEU A 83 11.43 4.56 6.86
C LEU A 83 12.41 3.73 7.70
N THR A 84 13.10 4.41 8.63
CA THR A 84 13.93 3.77 9.65
C THR A 84 13.29 3.98 11.02
N THR A 85 13.20 2.91 11.80
CA THR A 85 12.72 2.94 13.18
C THR A 85 13.83 3.28 14.16
#